data_AF-A0A4Q3XSR2-F1
#
_entry.id   AF-A0A4Q3XSR2-F1
#
_cell.length_a   1.000
_cell.length_b   1.000
_cell.length_c   1.000
_cell.angle_alpha   90.00
_cell.angle_beta   90.00
_cell.angle_gamma   90.00
#
_symmetry.space_group_name_H-M   'P 1'
#
loop_
_entity.id
_entity.type
_entity.pdbx_description
1 polymer ?
#
loop_
_entity_poly.entity_id
_entity_poly.type
_entity_poly.pdbx_seq_one_letter_code
_entity_poly.pdbx_strand_id
1 'polypeptide(L)' 'DEYQKRFPAYAHRHLVRPGITGWAQVRSGYAADLEETKVKVGYDLFYIKNLSFSLDVQILMRTVWTLVSGSGAR' A
#
# COMPACT_ATOMS: atom_id res chain seq x y z
N ASP A 1 -15.20 -11.22 0.99
CA ASP A 1 -16.54 -10.78 1.45
C ASP A 1 -16.60 -10.22 2.87
N GLU A 2 -15.90 -10.77 3.87
CA GLU A 2 -15.95 -10.25 5.25
C GLU A 2 -15.39 -8.81 5.39
N TYR A 3 -14.27 -8.52 4.71
CA TYR A 3 -13.67 -7.17 4.70
C TYR A 3 -14.55 -6.13 4.01
N GLN A 4 -15.23 -6.46 2.92
CA GLN A 4 -16.14 -5.52 2.23
C GLN A 4 -17.38 -5.20 3.07
N LYS A 5 -17.87 -6.19 3.85
CA LYS A 5 -18.97 -5.99 4.80
C LYS A 5 -18.56 -5.09 5.98
N ARG A 6 -17.32 -5.19 6.45
CA ARG A 6 -16.79 -4.37 7.56
C ARG A 6 -16.23 -3.01 7.11
N PHE A 7 -15.76 -2.90 5.87
CA PHE A 7 -15.13 -1.72 5.28
C PHE A 7 -15.66 -1.50 3.86
N PRO A 8 -16.74 -0.73 3.68
CA PRO A 8 -17.29 -0.41 2.36
C PRO A 8 -16.23 0.20 1.41
N ALA A 9 -15.30 0.98 1.97
CA ALA A 9 -14.20 1.59 1.23
C ALA A 9 -13.16 0.58 0.72
N TYR A 10 -13.16 -0.66 1.21
CA TYR A 10 -12.28 -1.73 0.73
C TYR A 10 -12.51 -2.04 -0.75
N ALA A 11 -13.75 -1.91 -1.23
CA ALA A 11 -14.06 -2.13 -2.64
C ALA A 11 -13.31 -1.13 -3.55
N HIS A 12 -13.07 0.09 -3.07
CA HIS A 12 -12.41 1.14 -3.86
C HIS A 12 -10.93 0.87 -4.13
N ARG A 13 -10.28 -0.05 -3.39
CA ARG A 13 -8.90 -0.46 -3.69
C ARG A 13 -8.75 -1.09 -5.09
N HIS A 14 -9.85 -1.61 -5.64
CA HIS A 14 -9.89 -2.24 -6.96
C HIS A 14 -10.14 -1.24 -8.11
N LEU A 15 -10.26 0.05 -7.81
CA LEU A 15 -10.40 1.10 -8.84
C LEU A 15 -9.15 1.24 -9.71
N VAL A 16 -7.99 0.82 -9.20
CA VAL A 16 -6.72 0.82 -9.91
C VAL A 16 -6.16 -0.59 -9.89
N ARG A 17 -5.45 -0.98 -10.96
CA ARG A 17 -4.81 -2.29 -11.04
C ARG A 17 -3.76 -2.44 -9.92
N PRO A 18 -3.66 -3.62 -9.28
CA PRO A 18 -2.62 -3.85 -8.30
C PRO A 18 -1.23 -3.71 -8.95
N GLY A 19 -0.32 -3.02 -8.25
CA GLY A 19 1.07 -2.83 -8.66
C GLY A 19 2.02 -3.85 -8.02
N ILE A 20 3.25 -3.93 -8.56
CA ILE A 20 4.34 -4.76 -8.00
C ILE A 20 4.82 -4.20 -6.65
N THR A 21 4.78 -2.88 -6.50
CA THR A 21 5.05 -2.16 -5.25
C THR A 21 4.02 -1.04 -5.09
N GLY A 22 3.84 -0.56 -3.86
CA GLY A 22 2.85 0.48 -3.57
C GLY A 22 3.16 1.22 -2.28
N TRP A 23 2.53 2.39 -2.12
CA TRP A 23 2.74 3.27 -0.98
C TRP A 23 2.52 2.56 0.37
N ALA A 24 1.52 1.67 0.43
CA ALA A 24 1.26 0.90 1.64
C ALA A 24 2.38 -0.11 1.96
N GLN A 25 2.99 -0.73 0.95
CA GLN A 25 4.08 -1.70 1.13
C GLN A 25 5.35 -1.05 1.70
N VAL A 26 5.68 0.16 1.24
CA VAL A 26 6.85 0.90 1.73
C VAL A 26 6.63 1.58 3.09
N ARG A 27 5.39 1.70 3.56
CA ARG A 27 5.01 2.36 4.83
C ARG A 27 4.69 1.39 5.97
N SER A 28 4.03 0.27 5.67
CA SER A 28 3.43 -0.61 6.68
C SER A 28 4.02 -2.01 6.76
N GLY A 29 4.93 -2.41 5.87
CA GLY A 29 5.49 -3.77 5.90
C GLY A 29 4.43 -4.87 5.66
N TYR A 30 4.65 -6.06 6.23
CA TYR A 30 3.71 -7.19 6.15
C TYR A 30 2.55 -6.97 7.14
N ALA A 31 1.32 -6.96 6.65
CA ALA A 31 0.14 -6.89 7.50
C ALA A 31 -0.22 -8.30 8.00
N ALA A 32 -0.26 -8.49 9.32
CA ALA A 32 -0.64 -9.72 9.99
C ALA A 32 -2.08 -9.67 10.56
N ASP A 33 -2.65 -8.46 10.76
CA ASP A 33 -3.97 -8.31 11.38
C ASP A 33 -4.98 -7.43 10.61
N LEU A 34 -6.22 -7.41 11.12
CA LEU A 34 -7.35 -6.71 10.53
C LEU A 34 -7.23 -5.18 10.62
N GLU A 35 -6.59 -4.65 11.66
CA GLU A 35 -6.35 -3.21 11.82
C GLU A 35 -5.25 -2.73 10.87
N GLU A 36 -4.15 -3.48 10.74
CA GLU A 36 -3.10 -3.24 9.75
C GLU A 36 -3.65 -3.29 8.32
N THR A 37 -4.59 -4.20 8.06
CA THR A 37 -5.29 -4.25 6.77
C THR A 37 -6.08 -2.97 6.49
N LYS A 38 -6.74 -2.37 7.49
CA LYS A 38 -7.42 -1.07 7.30
C LYS A 38 -6.43 0.05 7.02
N VAL A 39 -5.31 0.09 7.73
CA VAL A 39 -4.25 1.07 7.51
C VAL A 39 -3.70 0.94 6.09
N LYS A 40 -3.45 -0.29 5.63
CA LYS A 40 -3.01 -0.60 4.26
C LYS A 40 -4.01 -0.08 3.21
N VAL A 41 -5.29 -0.34 3.41
CA VAL A 41 -6.36 0.16 2.52
C VAL A 41 -6.41 1.69 2.53
N GLY A 42 -6.22 2.33 3.69
CA GLY A 42 -6.11 3.79 3.78
C GLY A 42 -4.96 4.35 2.93
N TYR A 43 -3.80 3.70 2.96
CA TYR A 43 -2.68 4.08 2.09
C TYR A 43 -2.94 3.84 0.61
N ASP A 44 -3.63 2.75 0.25
CA ASP A 44 -4.04 2.47 -1.12
C ASP A 44 -5.00 3.58 -1.63
N LEU A 45 -5.98 3.99 -0.82
CA LEU A 45 -6.90 5.07 -1.17
C LEU A 45 -6.22 6.44 -1.24
N PHE A 46 -5.25 6.71 -0.34
CA PHE A 46 -4.42 7.91 -0.41
C PHE A 46 -3.65 7.95 -1.73
N TYR A 47 -3.04 6.84 -2.13
CA TYR A 47 -2.33 6.75 -3.40
C TYR A 47 -3.26 7.01 -4.58
N ILE A 48 -4.43 6.35 -4.63
CA ILE A 48 -5.44 6.56 -5.68
C ILE A 48 -5.88 8.04 -5.76
N LYS A 49 -6.03 8.71 -4.62
CA LYS A 49 -6.41 10.14 -4.57
C LYS A 49 -5.30 11.09 -4.99
N ASN A 50 -4.04 10.73 -4.79
CA ASN A 50 -2.87 11.59 -5.01
C ASN A 50 -1.93 11.06 -6.11
N LEU A 51 -2.48 10.30 -7.07
CA LEU A 51 -1.75 9.74 -8.21
C LEU A 51 -0.92 10.84 -8.89
N SER A 52 0.40 10.73 -8.79
CA SER A 52 1.33 11.72 -9.31
C SER A 52 2.69 11.08 -9.56
N PHE A 53 3.38 11.56 -10.60
CA PHE A 53 4.71 11.08 -10.96
C PHE A 53 5.72 11.21 -9.80
N SER A 54 5.62 12.28 -9.02
CA SER A 54 6.49 12.49 -7.85
C SER A 54 6.26 11.48 -6.74
N LEU A 55 5.01 11.03 -6.54
CA LEU A 55 4.69 9.96 -5.59
C LEU A 55 5.25 8.61 -6.07
N ASP A 56 5.16 8.33 -7.37
CA ASP A 56 5.71 7.10 -7.96
C ASP A 56 7.24 7.04 -7.82
N VAL A 57 7.94 8.15 -8.07
CA VAL A 57 9.39 8.24 -7.84
C VAL A 57 9.73 8.00 -6.38
N GLN A 58 8.95 8.54 -5.43
CA GLN A 58 9.18 8.30 -4.00
C GLN A 58 9.00 6.83 -3.62
N ILE A 59 7.97 6.16 -4.17
CA ILE A 59 7.74 4.72 -3.95
C ILE A 59 8.93 3.94 -4.50
N LEU A 60 9.36 4.23 -5.73
CA LEU A 60 10.49 3.55 -6.36
C LEU A 60 11.77 3.69 -5.53
N MET A 61 12.12 4.91 -5.12
CA MET A 61 13.34 5.17 -4.33
C MET A 61 13.33 4.43 -3.00
N ARG A 62 12.18 4.41 -2.30
CA ARG A 62 12.03 3.65 -1.06
C ARG A 62 12.13 2.15 -1.28
N THR A 63 11.55 1.64 -2.37
CA THR A 63 11.65 0.21 -2.71
C THR A 63 13.10 -0.19 -2.99
N VAL A 64 13.84 0.61 -3.76
CA VAL A 64 15.27 0.38 -4.00
C VAL A 64 16.06 0.43 -2.69
N TRP A 65 15.79 1.43 -1.84
CA TRP A 65 16.44 1.54 -0.53
C TRP A 65 16.21 0.29 0.33
N THR A 66 14.96 -0.18 0.44
CA THR A 66 14.62 -1.38 1.22
C THR A 66 15.33 -2.64 0.71
N LEU A 67 15.52 -2.77 -0.61
CA LEU A 67 16.25 -3.87 -1.22
C LEU A 67 17.76 -3.79 -0.91
N VAL A 68 18.35 -2.59 -1.01
CA VAL A 68 19.78 -2.37 -0.75
C VAL A 68 20.12 -2.47 0.74
N SER A 69 19.25 -1.98 1.62
CA SER A 69 19.46 -2.01 3.06
C SER A 69 19.18 -3.38 3.69
N GLY A 70 18.57 -4.31 2.95
CA GLY A 70 18.14 -5.62 3.46
C GLY A 70 17.07 -5.54 4.55
N SER A 71 16.50 -4.36 4.81
CA SER A 71 15.54 -4.15 5.91
C SER A 71 14.18 -4.78 5.66
N GLY A 72 13.86 -5.12 4.40
CA GLY A 72 12.60 -5.76 4.02
C GLY A 72 12.57 -7.29 4.21
N ALA A 73 13.68 -7.93 4.60
CA ALA A 73 13.81 -9.38 4.72
C ALA A 73 13.67 -9.90 6.16
N ARG A 74 13.01 -9.14 7.05
CA ARG A 74 12.76 -9.52 8.44
C ARG A 74 11.33 -9.97 8.65
#